data_AF-A0A1E3BPS5-F1
#
_entry.id   AF-A0A1E3BPS5-F1
#
_cell.length_a   1.000
_cell.length_b   1.000
_cell.length_c   1.000
_cell.angle_alpha   90.00
_cell.angle_beta   90.00
_cell.angle_gamma   90.00
#
_symmetry.space_group_name_H-M   'P 1'
#
loop_
_entity.id
_entity.type
_entity.pdbx_description
1 polymer ?
#
loop_
_entity_poly.entity_id
_entity_poly.type
_entity_poly.pdbx_seq_one_letter_code
_entity_poly.pdbx_strand_id
1 'polypeptide(L)'
;MLREKGQRFEFVKGPSLLEAAADGGMHMLKYIKDLLLEDEITKYALARAASRGDTAVVQYFLDQGCDPNTKYNDMSYLDIAVTASYSEAAIATLDLLLRYDADINQLTGHYAEYYEFEFPDGKGNRLSDGERVSRIVRFLIERGADPHPDSSPWARKVLTTAARREFMPVLRCMLDAIAAREGSSFDDLVRTIDFIKDVKSPKPCVCYVVAEDPLVMLDRHYWRAKYPVPP
;
A
#
# COMPACT_ATOMS: atom_id res chain seq x y z
N MET A 1 7.51 -1.81 35.04
CA MET A 1 7.67 -1.92 36.50
C MET A 1 8.18 -0.59 37.02
N LEU A 2 7.40 0.12 37.85
CA LEU A 2 7.84 1.34 38.51
C LEU A 2 8.72 0.98 39.72
N ARG A 3 9.88 1.61 39.87
CA ARG A 3 10.67 1.55 41.10
C ARG A 3 10.78 2.97 41.65
N GLU A 4 10.22 3.18 42.82
CA GLU A 4 10.31 4.46 43.52
C GLU A 4 11.76 4.72 43.96
N LYS A 5 12.33 5.83 43.47
CA LYS A 5 13.25 6.67 44.24
C LYS A 5 13.25 8.08 43.66
N GLY A 6 12.78 9.05 44.46
CA GLY A 6 13.13 10.47 44.38
C GLY A 6 12.84 11.20 43.07
N GLN A 7 11.66 11.83 43.00
CA GLN A 7 11.33 13.01 42.18
C GLN A 7 12.20 13.28 40.92
N ARG A 8 12.23 12.32 39.99
CA ARG A 8 12.41 12.52 38.55
C ARG A 8 12.06 11.20 37.90
N PHE A 9 10.89 11.14 37.26
CA PHE A 9 10.50 9.98 36.48
C PHE A 9 11.41 9.92 35.24
N GLU A 10 12.49 9.13 35.32
CA GLU A 10 13.16 8.69 34.11
C GLU A 10 12.25 7.69 33.42
N PHE A 11 11.67 8.10 32.28
CA PHE A 11 10.93 7.23 31.38
C PHE A 11 11.88 6.15 30.87
N VAL A 12 11.81 4.97 31.49
CA VAL A 12 12.31 3.74 30.88
C VAL A 12 11.60 3.62 29.53
N LYS A 13 12.35 3.46 28.43
CA LYS A 13 11.86 3.21 27.06
C LYS A 13 11.04 1.90 26.98
N GLY A 14 9.88 1.87 27.61
CA GLY A 14 8.81 0.91 27.39
C GLY A 14 7.67 1.59 26.64
N PRO A 15 6.79 0.82 25.99
CA PRO A 15 5.68 1.40 25.25
C PRO A 15 4.86 2.31 26.17
N SER A 16 4.62 3.54 25.72
CA SER A 16 3.81 4.50 26.46
C SER A 16 2.42 3.90 26.78
N LEU A 17 1.73 4.41 27.81
CA LEU A 17 0.36 3.97 28.15
C LEU A 17 -0.58 4.02 26.93
N LEU A 18 -0.30 4.93 26.01
CA LEU A 18 -0.99 5.11 24.73
C LEU A 18 -0.61 4.06 23.68
N GLU A 19 0.63 3.61 23.61
CA GLU A 19 1.02 2.47 22.76
C GLU A 19 0.32 1.19 23.22
N ALA A 20 0.25 0.96 24.52
CA ALA A 20 -0.53 -0.14 25.09
C ALA A 20 -2.05 0.02 24.86
N ALA A 21 -2.56 1.25 24.81
CA ALA A 21 -3.96 1.53 24.49
C ALA A 21 -4.27 1.35 22.99
N ALA A 22 -3.36 1.75 22.10
CA ALA A 22 -3.44 1.49 20.67
C ALA A 22 -3.40 -0.02 20.39
N ASP A 23 -2.60 -0.76 21.15
CA ASP A 23 -2.56 -2.23 21.08
C ASP A 23 -3.78 -2.90 21.73
N GLY A 24 -4.37 -2.29 22.76
CA GLY A 24 -5.53 -2.77 23.54
C GLY A 24 -6.91 -2.40 22.96
N GLY A 25 -6.94 -1.69 21.83
CA GLY A 25 -8.14 -1.41 21.04
C GLY A 25 -9.00 -0.24 21.53
N MET A 26 -10.12 -0.01 20.83
CA MET A 26 -11.02 1.15 20.96
C MET A 26 -11.45 1.50 22.40
N HIS A 27 -11.56 0.51 23.29
CA HIS A 27 -12.02 0.73 24.67
C HIS A 27 -11.00 1.48 25.52
N MET A 28 -9.71 1.26 25.28
CA MET A 28 -8.64 1.96 25.99
C MET A 28 -8.45 3.39 25.47
N LEU A 29 -8.64 3.60 24.16
CA LEU A 29 -8.53 4.94 23.55
C LEU A 29 -9.60 5.92 24.03
N LYS A 30 -10.84 5.44 24.25
CA LYS A 30 -11.91 6.27 24.85
C LYS A 30 -11.57 6.78 26.24
N TYR A 31 -10.71 6.08 26.98
CA TYR A 31 -10.31 6.45 28.34
C TYR A 31 -9.16 7.46 28.38
N ILE A 32 -8.43 7.62 27.26
CA ILE A 32 -7.21 8.45 27.16
C ILE A 32 -7.42 9.64 26.22
N LYS A 33 -8.69 9.99 25.93
CA LYS A 33 -9.10 11.03 24.98
C LYS A 33 -8.40 12.39 25.19
N ASP A 34 -8.16 12.79 26.45
CA ASP A 34 -7.61 14.11 26.78
C ASP A 34 -6.08 14.22 26.58
N LEU A 35 -5.39 13.10 26.32
CA LEU A 35 -3.94 13.06 26.03
C LEU A 35 -3.62 13.03 24.52
N LEU A 36 -4.64 12.93 23.67
CA LEU A 36 -4.53 12.72 22.23
C LEU A 36 -4.64 14.04 21.45
N LEU A 37 -3.70 14.95 21.66
CA LEU A 37 -3.54 16.13 20.81
C LEU A 37 -2.05 16.34 20.50
N GLU A 38 -1.70 16.25 19.22
CA GLU A 38 -0.46 16.72 18.57
C GLU A 38 0.87 16.01 18.87
N ASP A 39 0.88 14.80 19.46
CA ASP A 39 2.14 14.10 19.77
C ASP A 39 2.51 12.99 18.76
N GLU A 40 3.81 12.67 18.67
CA GLU A 40 4.37 11.53 17.92
C GLU A 40 3.69 10.20 18.27
N ILE A 41 3.19 10.09 19.48
CA ILE A 41 2.43 8.95 19.98
C ILE A 41 1.11 8.77 19.21
N THR A 42 0.41 9.86 18.87
CA THR A 42 -0.82 9.79 18.06
C THR A 42 -0.50 9.29 16.66
N LYS A 43 0.62 9.75 16.08
CA LYS A 43 1.07 9.29 14.77
C LYS A 43 1.40 7.80 14.77
N TYR A 44 2.08 7.33 15.82
CA TYR A 44 2.34 5.91 16.05
C TYR A 44 1.04 5.10 16.16
N ALA A 45 0.09 5.55 16.99
CA ALA A 45 -1.15 4.83 17.23
C ALA A 45 -1.99 4.70 15.94
N LEU A 46 -2.10 5.78 15.17
CA LEU A 46 -2.76 5.78 13.88
C LEU A 46 -2.03 4.88 12.86
N ALA A 47 -0.70 4.95 12.78
CA ALA A 47 0.10 4.06 11.93
C ALA A 47 -0.13 2.59 12.30
N ARG A 48 -0.14 2.28 13.60
CA ARG A 48 -0.37 0.91 14.09
C ARG A 48 -1.77 0.42 13.74
N ALA A 49 -2.79 1.24 13.95
CA ALA A 49 -4.16 0.92 13.57
C ALA A 49 -4.30 0.69 12.06
N ALA A 50 -3.69 1.56 11.24
CA ALA A 50 -3.66 1.42 9.79
C ALA A 50 -2.99 0.10 9.35
N SER A 51 -1.83 -0.25 9.93
CA SER A 51 -1.13 -1.51 9.63
C SER A 51 -1.92 -2.77 10.04
N ARG A 52 -2.84 -2.66 11.00
CA ARG A 52 -3.72 -3.75 11.43
C ARG A 52 -5.02 -3.80 10.62
N GLY A 53 -5.32 -2.74 9.87
CA GLY A 53 -6.62 -2.55 9.24
C GLY A 53 -7.77 -2.32 10.24
N ASP A 54 -7.47 -1.76 11.42
CA ASP A 54 -8.48 -1.43 12.44
C ASP A 54 -9.19 -0.12 12.08
N THR A 55 -10.15 -0.25 11.17
CA THR A 55 -10.92 0.89 10.63
C THR A 55 -11.65 1.68 11.70
N ALA A 56 -12.10 1.06 12.79
CA ALA A 56 -12.77 1.77 13.87
C ALA A 56 -11.81 2.74 14.57
N VAL A 57 -10.60 2.28 14.89
CA VAL A 57 -9.58 3.10 15.53
C VAL A 57 -9.06 4.19 14.59
N VAL A 58 -8.83 3.86 13.31
CA VAL A 58 -8.46 4.85 12.29
C VAL A 58 -9.52 5.94 12.18
N GLN A 59 -10.80 5.56 12.08
CA GLN A 59 -11.93 6.48 12.01
C GLN A 59 -11.97 7.42 13.21
N TYR A 60 -11.77 6.89 14.41
CA TYR A 60 -11.75 7.69 15.63
C TYR A 60 -10.67 8.77 15.61
N PHE A 61 -9.44 8.44 15.20
CA PHE A 61 -8.36 9.42 15.13
C PHE A 61 -8.63 10.50 14.07
N LEU A 62 -9.15 10.12 12.91
CA LEU A 62 -9.53 11.07 11.86
C LEU A 62 -10.66 12.00 12.32
N ASP A 63 -11.65 11.47 13.07
CA ASP A 63 -12.73 12.27 13.67
C ASP A 63 -12.24 13.23 14.76
N GLN A 64 -11.10 12.96 15.40
CA GLN A 64 -10.45 13.90 16.31
C GLN A 64 -9.62 14.97 15.58
N GLY A 65 -9.62 14.98 14.24
CA GLY A 65 -8.92 15.99 13.44
C GLY A 65 -7.46 15.63 13.14
N CYS A 66 -7.05 14.37 13.28
CA CYS A 66 -5.73 13.95 12.82
C CYS A 66 -5.63 14.11 11.30
N ASP A 67 -4.60 14.82 10.82
CA ASP A 67 -4.34 14.98 9.39
C ASP A 67 -3.89 13.64 8.76
N PRO A 68 -4.68 13.05 7.84
CA PRO A 68 -4.34 11.78 7.19
C PRO A 68 -3.13 11.87 6.24
N ASN A 69 -2.66 13.07 5.94
CA ASN A 69 -1.47 13.32 5.13
C ASN A 69 -0.19 13.41 5.94
N THR A 70 -0.30 13.25 7.28
CA THR A 70 0.89 13.17 8.14
C THR A 70 1.68 11.91 7.83
N LYS A 71 3.01 12.03 7.85
CA LYS A 71 3.92 10.89 7.71
C LYS A 71 4.33 10.35 9.07
N TYR A 72 4.42 9.03 9.15
CA TYR A 72 5.01 8.31 10.27
C TYR A 72 6.23 7.52 9.76
N ASN A 73 7.43 7.82 10.27
CA ASN A 73 8.70 7.27 9.77
C ASN A 73 8.83 7.37 8.24
N ASP A 74 8.59 8.57 7.69
CA ASP A 74 8.63 8.88 6.25
C ASP A 74 7.59 8.16 5.37
N MET A 75 6.71 7.33 5.94
CA MET A 75 5.62 6.66 5.23
C MET A 75 4.29 7.38 5.45
N SER A 76 3.48 7.49 4.40
CA SER A 76 2.09 7.94 4.50
C SER A 76 1.22 6.88 5.18
N TYR A 77 0.10 7.28 5.79
CA TYR A 77 -0.86 6.29 6.31
C TYR A 77 -1.45 5.40 5.20
N LEU A 78 -1.51 5.89 3.96
CA LEU A 78 -1.87 5.08 2.80
C LEU A 78 -0.84 3.95 2.56
N ASP A 79 0.46 4.26 2.52
CA ASP A 79 1.50 3.23 2.37
C ASP A 79 1.46 2.20 3.52
N ILE A 80 1.20 2.66 4.74
CA ILE A 80 1.10 1.80 5.93
C ILE A 80 -0.14 0.91 5.85
N ALA A 81 -1.30 1.43 5.45
CA ALA A 81 -2.54 0.67 5.35
C ALA A 81 -2.47 -0.48 4.34
N VAL A 82 -1.66 -0.35 3.28
CA VAL A 82 -1.42 -1.44 2.32
C VAL A 82 -0.82 -2.68 3.01
N THR A 83 -0.02 -2.50 4.05
CA THR A 83 0.68 -3.60 4.75
C THR A 83 -0.22 -4.51 5.59
N ALA A 84 -1.51 -4.19 5.72
CA ALA A 84 -2.44 -4.99 6.51
C ALA A 84 -2.53 -6.44 5.99
N SER A 85 -2.66 -7.39 6.92
CA SER A 85 -2.61 -8.83 6.62
C SER A 85 -3.72 -9.28 5.67
N TYR A 86 -4.89 -8.65 5.73
CA TYR A 86 -6.06 -9.01 4.93
C TYR A 86 -6.39 -7.90 3.93
N SER A 87 -6.61 -8.25 2.65
CA SER A 87 -6.94 -7.26 1.61
C SER A 87 -8.21 -6.49 1.92
N GLU A 88 -9.23 -7.11 2.52
CA GLU A 88 -10.47 -6.41 2.87
C GLU A 88 -10.22 -5.33 3.93
N ALA A 89 -9.38 -5.64 4.92
CA ALA A 89 -9.04 -4.69 5.98
C ALA A 89 -8.16 -3.56 5.44
N ALA A 90 -7.19 -3.87 4.56
CA ALA A 90 -6.38 -2.89 3.84
C ALA A 90 -7.27 -1.95 3.01
N ILE A 91 -8.13 -2.52 2.15
CA ILE A 91 -9.03 -1.75 1.27
C ILE A 91 -9.99 -0.89 2.08
N ALA A 92 -10.60 -1.43 3.14
CA ALA A 92 -11.51 -0.65 3.99
C ALA A 92 -10.80 0.52 4.69
N THR A 93 -9.54 0.33 5.09
CA THR A 93 -8.73 1.37 5.72
C THR A 93 -8.28 2.42 4.70
N LEU A 94 -7.87 2.01 3.50
CA LEU A 94 -7.53 2.90 2.40
C LEU A 94 -8.74 3.72 1.96
N ASP A 95 -9.91 3.09 1.78
CA ASP A 95 -11.17 3.77 1.47
C ASP A 95 -11.49 4.82 2.52
N LEU A 96 -11.34 4.47 3.80
CA LEU A 96 -11.57 5.39 4.90
C LEU A 96 -10.60 6.58 4.87
N LEU A 97 -9.30 6.35 4.74
CA LEU A 97 -8.29 7.41 4.67
C LEU A 97 -8.57 8.36 3.49
N LEU A 98 -8.89 7.82 2.32
CA LEU A 98 -9.20 8.60 1.12
C LEU A 98 -10.48 9.44 1.29
N ARG A 99 -11.48 8.97 2.05
CA ARG A 99 -12.68 9.76 2.39
C ARG A 99 -12.40 10.95 3.30
N TYR A 100 -11.28 10.91 4.03
CA TYR A 100 -10.81 12.01 4.87
C TYR A 100 -9.75 12.86 4.14
N ASP A 101 -9.73 12.85 2.81
CA ASP A 101 -8.82 13.64 1.98
C ASP A 101 -7.32 13.26 2.13
N ALA A 102 -7.03 11.97 2.37
CA ALA A 102 -5.67 11.46 2.18
C ALA A 102 -5.24 11.61 0.72
N ASP A 103 -4.10 12.25 0.49
CA ASP A 103 -3.53 12.49 -0.83
C ASP A 103 -2.91 11.21 -1.38
N ILE A 104 -3.58 10.64 -2.38
CA ILE A 104 -3.16 9.42 -3.07
C ILE A 104 -1.79 9.56 -3.74
N ASN A 105 -1.34 10.77 -4.04
CA ASN A 105 -0.03 11.01 -4.64
C ASN A 105 1.13 10.92 -3.63
N GLN A 106 0.83 10.83 -2.33
CA GLN A 106 1.84 10.57 -1.30
C GLN A 106 2.23 9.09 -1.20
N LEU A 107 1.57 8.22 -1.96
CA LEU A 107 2.01 6.84 -2.11
C LEU A 107 3.45 6.80 -2.63
N THR A 108 4.28 6.07 -1.91
CA THR A 108 5.69 5.87 -2.27
C THR A 108 5.95 4.46 -2.79
N GLY A 109 5.09 3.51 -2.42
CA GLY A 109 5.28 2.10 -2.75
C GLY A 109 6.38 1.43 -1.92
N HIS A 110 6.85 2.07 -0.85
CA HIS A 110 7.89 1.50 0.04
C HIS A 110 7.49 0.13 0.61
N TYR A 111 6.20 -0.07 0.86
CA TYR A 111 5.64 -1.36 1.29
C TYR A 111 6.07 -2.52 0.39
N ALA A 112 6.28 -2.29 -0.92
CA ALA A 112 6.58 -3.33 -1.89
C ALA A 112 7.89 -4.06 -1.57
N GLU A 113 8.84 -3.39 -0.93
CA GLU A 113 10.13 -3.99 -0.50
C GLU A 113 9.97 -4.85 0.75
N TYR A 114 9.12 -4.42 1.69
CA TYR A 114 8.86 -5.08 2.97
C TYR A 114 8.00 -6.34 2.86
N TYR A 115 7.29 -6.53 1.75
CA TYR A 115 6.73 -7.83 1.41
C TYR A 115 7.88 -8.81 1.10
N GLU A 116 8.72 -9.22 2.06
CA GLU A 116 9.23 -10.59 2.06
C GLU A 116 8.00 -11.50 2.14
N PHE A 117 7.84 -12.41 1.18
CA PHE A 117 6.70 -13.33 1.08
C PHE A 117 6.84 -14.47 2.10
N GLU A 118 7.37 -14.15 3.28
CA GLU A 118 7.47 -15.04 4.43
C GLU A 118 6.82 -14.36 5.62
N PHE A 119 5.54 -14.67 5.81
CA PHE A 119 4.93 -14.50 7.11
C PHE A 119 5.61 -15.48 8.09
N PRO A 120 5.94 -15.06 9.32
CA PRO A 120 6.62 -15.89 10.33
C PRO A 120 5.90 -17.19 10.70
N ASP A 121 4.62 -17.32 10.33
CA ASP A 121 3.76 -18.38 10.84
C ASP A 121 3.76 -19.64 9.94
N GLY A 122 4.51 -19.64 8.84
CA GLY A 122 4.80 -20.85 8.04
C GLY A 122 3.59 -21.64 7.53
N LYS A 123 2.37 -21.07 7.62
CA LYS A 123 1.11 -21.73 7.30
C LYS A 123 0.18 -20.72 6.63
N GLY A 124 0.13 -20.73 5.30
CA GLY A 124 -1.00 -20.11 4.60
C GLY A 124 -0.74 -19.57 3.21
N ASN A 125 -0.66 -20.47 2.23
CA ASN A 125 -1.12 -20.28 0.87
C ASN A 125 -0.25 -19.47 -0.12
N ARG A 126 0.72 -20.20 -0.70
CA ARG A 126 1.66 -19.85 -1.79
C ARG A 126 1.03 -19.38 -3.12
N LEU A 127 -0.30 -19.30 -3.22
CA LEU A 127 -1.04 -18.81 -4.39
C LEU A 127 -1.82 -17.51 -4.11
N SER A 128 -1.82 -17.00 -2.87
CA SER A 128 -2.76 -15.95 -2.44
C SER A 128 -2.18 -14.53 -2.29
N ASP A 129 -0.86 -14.35 -2.28
CA ASP A 129 -0.27 -13.02 -2.07
C ASP A 129 -0.31 -12.12 -3.30
N GLY A 130 -0.07 -12.67 -4.50
CA GLY A 130 -0.11 -11.90 -5.74
C GLY A 130 -1.52 -11.38 -6.06
N GLU A 131 -2.54 -12.22 -5.87
CA GLU A 131 -3.93 -11.84 -6.05
C GLU A 131 -4.37 -10.83 -4.99
N ARG A 132 -4.02 -11.04 -3.71
CA ARG A 132 -4.27 -10.10 -2.61
C ARG A 132 -3.70 -8.71 -2.91
N VAL A 133 -2.43 -8.63 -3.28
CA VAL A 133 -1.78 -7.36 -3.62
C VAL A 133 -2.39 -6.75 -4.89
N SER A 134 -2.73 -7.57 -5.90
CA SER A 134 -3.38 -7.06 -7.12
C SER A 134 -4.74 -6.43 -6.84
N ARG A 135 -5.50 -6.91 -5.85
CA ARG A 135 -6.77 -6.29 -5.43
C ARG A 135 -6.56 -4.92 -4.80
N ILE A 136 -5.54 -4.77 -3.96
CA ILE A 136 -5.19 -3.49 -3.34
C ILE A 136 -4.68 -2.51 -4.40
N VAL A 137 -3.78 -2.94 -5.28
CA VAL A 137 -3.25 -2.11 -6.39
C VAL A 137 -4.37 -1.67 -7.32
N ARG A 138 -5.28 -2.57 -7.69
CA ARG A 138 -6.47 -2.25 -8.49
C ARG A 138 -7.32 -1.18 -7.82
N PHE A 139 -7.61 -1.36 -6.53
CA PHE A 139 -8.38 -0.39 -5.75
C PHE A 139 -7.70 0.99 -5.75
N LEU A 140 -6.39 1.06 -5.51
CA LEU A 140 -5.65 2.34 -5.53
C LEU A 140 -5.74 3.03 -6.89
N ILE A 141 -5.60 2.29 -7.99
CA ILE A 141 -5.74 2.81 -9.35
C ILE A 141 -7.15 3.33 -9.59
N GLU A 142 -8.19 2.59 -9.19
CA GLU A 142 -9.59 3.00 -9.28
C GLU A 142 -9.87 4.29 -8.50
N ARG A 143 -9.07 4.57 -7.46
CA ARG A 143 -9.13 5.81 -6.67
C ARG A 143 -8.22 6.93 -7.18
N GLY A 144 -7.52 6.73 -8.30
CA GLY A 144 -6.72 7.75 -8.98
C GLY A 144 -5.20 7.61 -8.79
N ALA A 145 -4.70 6.51 -8.22
CA ALA A 145 -3.26 6.27 -8.19
C ALA A 145 -2.74 6.08 -9.61
N ASP A 146 -1.74 6.87 -9.99
CA ASP A 146 -1.18 6.81 -11.34
C ASP A 146 -0.31 5.55 -11.51
N PRO A 147 -0.66 4.61 -12.43
CA PRO A 147 0.06 3.37 -12.65
C PRO A 147 1.32 3.49 -13.52
N HIS A 148 1.64 4.68 -14.06
CA HIS A 148 2.75 4.85 -14.98
C HIS A 148 4.08 5.18 -14.26
N PRO A 149 5.19 4.46 -14.56
CA PRO A 149 6.45 4.59 -13.82
C PRO A 149 7.13 5.96 -13.95
N ASP A 150 6.90 6.70 -15.04
CA ASP A 150 7.54 8.01 -15.26
C ASP A 150 6.84 9.14 -14.50
N SER A 151 5.54 9.02 -14.23
CA SER A 151 4.73 10.04 -13.55
C SER A 151 4.50 9.74 -12.07
N SER A 152 4.76 8.50 -11.64
CA SER A 152 4.43 8.04 -10.29
C SER A 152 5.57 7.25 -9.64
N PRO A 153 6.17 7.76 -8.55
CA PRO A 153 7.17 7.04 -7.76
C PRO A 153 6.62 5.71 -7.23
N TRP A 154 5.35 5.71 -6.82
CA TRP A 154 4.62 4.51 -6.42
C TRP A 154 4.59 3.47 -7.53
N ALA A 155 4.16 3.85 -8.74
CA ALA A 155 4.10 2.91 -9.86
C ALA A 155 5.46 2.34 -10.21
N ARG A 156 6.48 3.20 -10.30
CA ARG A 156 7.86 2.79 -10.57
C ARG A 156 8.33 1.75 -9.55
N LYS A 157 8.05 1.98 -8.27
CA LYS A 157 8.45 1.07 -7.18
C LYS A 157 7.68 -0.25 -7.20
N VAL A 158 6.36 -0.20 -7.39
CA VAL A 158 5.49 -1.37 -7.48
C VAL A 158 5.88 -2.22 -8.69
N LEU A 159 6.05 -1.62 -9.87
CA LEU A 159 6.48 -2.31 -11.09
C LEU A 159 7.88 -2.91 -10.96
N THR A 160 8.84 -2.16 -10.40
CA THR A 160 10.21 -2.68 -10.16
C THR A 160 10.17 -3.92 -9.28
N THR A 161 9.42 -3.88 -8.18
CA THR A 161 9.34 -5.00 -7.24
C THR A 161 8.59 -6.18 -7.84
N ALA A 162 7.46 -5.93 -8.50
CA ALA A 162 6.67 -6.96 -9.16
C ALA A 162 7.46 -7.65 -10.29
N ALA A 163 8.27 -6.90 -11.04
CA ALA A 163 9.17 -7.45 -12.06
C ALA A 163 10.27 -8.32 -11.45
N ARG A 164 10.97 -7.83 -10.41
CA ARG A 164 12.04 -8.58 -9.72
C ARG A 164 11.58 -9.89 -9.10
N ARG A 165 10.30 -9.97 -8.71
CA ARG A 165 9.70 -11.11 -8.01
C ARG A 165 8.70 -11.90 -8.87
N GLU A 166 8.53 -11.53 -10.14
CA GLU A 166 7.64 -12.19 -11.09
C GLU A 166 6.15 -12.22 -10.66
N PHE A 167 5.66 -11.13 -10.05
CA PHE A 167 4.25 -11.01 -9.64
C PHE A 167 3.35 -10.63 -10.80
N MET A 168 3.07 -11.63 -11.62
CA MET A 168 2.23 -11.52 -12.80
C MET A 168 0.86 -10.88 -12.54
N PRO A 169 0.12 -11.17 -11.45
CA PRO A 169 -1.16 -10.50 -11.20
C PRO A 169 -1.03 -8.97 -11.05
N VAL A 170 0.04 -8.49 -10.41
CA VAL A 170 0.28 -7.05 -10.22
C VAL A 170 0.76 -6.41 -11.52
N LEU A 171 1.68 -7.05 -12.23
CA LEU A 171 2.15 -6.57 -13.54
C LEU A 171 0.99 -6.46 -14.53
N ARG A 172 0.15 -7.50 -14.62
CA ARG A 172 -1.05 -7.51 -15.47
C ARG A 172 -2.01 -6.41 -15.06
N CYS A 173 -2.29 -6.26 -13.77
CA CYS A 173 -3.17 -5.21 -13.27
C CYS A 173 -2.70 -3.79 -13.63
N MET A 174 -1.40 -3.51 -13.48
CA MET A 174 -0.83 -2.19 -13.80
C MET A 174 -0.83 -1.94 -15.31
N LEU A 175 -0.45 -2.93 -16.12
CA LEU A 175 -0.46 -2.82 -17.58
C LEU A 175 -1.88 -2.64 -18.12
N ASP A 176 -2.85 -3.42 -17.63
CA ASP A 176 -4.27 -3.29 -17.99
C ASP A 176 -4.80 -1.90 -17.61
N ALA A 177 -4.38 -1.34 -16.47
CA ALA A 177 -4.78 -0.01 -16.04
C ALA A 177 -4.19 1.10 -16.92
N ILE A 178 -2.92 1.00 -17.30
CA ILE A 178 -2.28 1.93 -18.24
C ILE A 178 -3.02 1.87 -19.58
N ALA A 179 -3.26 0.67 -20.07
CA ALA A 179 -3.96 0.39 -21.31
C ALA A 179 -5.40 0.93 -21.36
N ALA A 180 -6.11 0.92 -20.22
CA ALA A 180 -7.50 1.35 -20.11
C ALA A 180 -7.66 2.84 -19.81
N ARG A 181 -6.57 3.56 -19.50
CA ARG A 181 -6.64 4.96 -19.08
C ARG A 181 -6.97 5.87 -20.27
N GLU A 182 -7.94 6.75 -20.09
CA GLU A 182 -8.26 7.74 -21.10
C GLU A 182 -7.05 8.62 -21.41
N GLY A 183 -6.70 8.73 -22.70
CA GLY A 183 -5.53 9.48 -23.16
C GLY A 183 -4.20 8.73 -23.09
N SER A 184 -4.16 7.46 -22.65
CA SER A 184 -2.93 6.65 -22.72
C SER A 184 -2.50 6.42 -24.17
N SER A 185 -1.25 6.72 -24.50
CA SER A 185 -0.68 6.37 -25.80
C SER A 185 -0.21 4.91 -25.80
N PHE A 186 -0.23 4.27 -26.97
CA PHE A 186 0.45 2.99 -27.16
C PHE A 186 1.94 3.07 -26.76
N ASP A 187 2.56 4.23 -26.95
CA ASP A 187 3.94 4.49 -26.55
C ASP A 187 4.14 4.38 -25.03
N ASP A 188 3.15 4.75 -24.21
CA ASP A 188 3.25 4.67 -22.75
C ASP A 188 3.28 3.22 -22.28
N LEU A 189 2.49 2.36 -22.95
CA LEU A 189 2.50 0.92 -22.71
C LEU A 189 3.84 0.30 -23.12
N VAL A 190 4.38 0.67 -24.29
CA VAL A 190 5.69 0.19 -24.77
C VAL A 190 6.81 0.62 -23.82
N ARG A 191 6.85 1.90 -23.42
CA ARG A 191 7.84 2.40 -22.44
C ARG A 191 7.76 1.65 -21.12
N THR A 192 6.56 1.39 -20.63
CA THR A 192 6.37 0.63 -19.39
C THR A 192 6.87 -0.81 -19.52
N ILE A 193 6.61 -1.46 -20.66
CA ILE A 193 7.10 -2.82 -20.93
C ILE A 193 8.64 -2.84 -21.01
N ASP A 194 9.24 -1.87 -21.70
CA ASP A 194 10.70 -1.79 -21.81
C ASP A 194 11.34 -1.47 -20.46
N PHE A 195 10.73 -0.61 -19.65
CA PHE A 195 11.11 -0.40 -18.26
C PHE A 195 11.11 -1.72 -17.48
N ILE A 196 10.05 -2.54 -17.57
CA ILE A 196 9.96 -3.84 -16.88
C ILE A 196 11.08 -4.79 -17.34
N LYS A 197 11.41 -4.83 -18.65
CA LYS A 197 12.49 -5.68 -19.20
C LYS A 197 13.87 -5.26 -18.69
N ASP A 198 14.09 -3.96 -18.49
CA ASP A 198 15.37 -3.41 -18.04
C ASP A 198 15.63 -3.63 -16.53
N VAL A 199 14.61 -4.00 -15.76
CA VAL A 199 14.76 -4.30 -14.34
C VAL A 199 15.61 -5.56 -14.16
N LYS A 200 16.87 -5.38 -13.73
CA LYS A 200 17.80 -6.48 -13.41
C LYS A 200 17.22 -7.41 -12.33
N SER A 201 16.83 -8.61 -12.70
CA SER A 201 16.42 -9.67 -11.78
C SER A 201 17.61 -10.59 -11.42
N PRO A 202 17.76 -11.03 -10.16
CA PRO A 202 18.86 -11.90 -9.71
C PRO A 202 18.77 -13.35 -10.23
N LYS A 203 17.62 -13.73 -10.81
CA LYS A 203 17.44 -14.92 -11.66
C LYS A 203 17.12 -14.41 -13.07
N PRO A 204 17.48 -15.10 -14.16
CA PRO A 204 17.16 -14.66 -15.52
C PRO A 204 15.64 -14.72 -15.75
N CYS A 205 14.89 -13.73 -15.26
CA CYS A 205 13.44 -13.66 -15.30
C CYS A 205 13.03 -12.75 -16.46
N VAL A 206 13.31 -13.22 -17.68
CA VAL A 206 12.80 -12.58 -18.91
C VAL A 206 12.09 -13.59 -19.82
N CYS A 207 12.13 -14.90 -19.51
CA CYS A 207 11.49 -15.92 -20.33
C CYS A 207 10.01 -16.19 -20.00
N TYR A 208 9.50 -15.80 -18.82
CA TYR A 208 8.12 -16.15 -18.41
C TYR A 208 7.14 -14.98 -18.22
N VAL A 209 7.61 -13.74 -18.11
CA VAL A 209 6.72 -12.55 -18.15
C VAL A 209 6.01 -12.46 -19.52
N VAL A 210 6.61 -13.10 -20.52
CA VAL A 210 6.35 -13.04 -21.97
C VAL A 210 5.90 -14.41 -22.52
N ALA A 211 5.77 -15.45 -21.68
CA ALA A 211 5.36 -16.77 -22.18
C ALA A 211 3.91 -16.78 -22.72
N GLU A 212 3.07 -15.83 -22.27
CA GLU A 212 2.06 -15.24 -23.14
C GLU A 212 2.63 -13.91 -23.63
N ASP A 213 2.97 -13.88 -24.90
CA ASP A 213 3.68 -12.80 -25.58
C ASP A 213 3.17 -11.42 -25.11
N PRO A 214 4.00 -10.43 -24.73
CA PRO A 214 3.56 -9.05 -24.64
C PRO A 214 2.92 -8.64 -25.96
N LEU A 215 3.25 -9.28 -27.10
CA LEU A 215 2.45 -9.16 -28.32
C LEU A 215 1.00 -9.61 -28.17
N VAL A 216 0.62 -10.61 -27.37
CA VAL A 216 -0.80 -10.98 -27.12
C VAL A 216 -1.50 -9.91 -26.27
N MET A 217 -0.83 -9.38 -25.24
CA MET A 217 -1.37 -8.25 -24.47
C MET A 217 -1.48 -6.98 -25.33
N LEU A 218 -0.44 -6.68 -26.10
CA LEU A 218 -0.37 -5.56 -27.04
C LEU A 218 -1.32 -5.74 -28.23
N ASP A 219 -1.56 -6.96 -28.70
CA ASP A 219 -2.51 -7.29 -29.77
C ASP A 219 -3.93 -7.13 -29.26
N ARG A 220 -4.24 -7.69 -28.07
CA ARG A 220 -5.53 -7.46 -27.41
C ARG A 220 -5.78 -5.97 -27.15
N HIS A 221 -4.74 -5.23 -26.79
CA HIS A 221 -4.82 -3.77 -26.60
C HIS A 221 -5.00 -3.02 -27.92
N TYR A 222 -4.19 -3.33 -28.93
CA TYR A 222 -4.27 -2.78 -30.28
C TYR A 222 -5.67 -2.96 -30.86
N TRP A 223 -6.23 -4.17 -30.77
CA TRP A 223 -7.59 -4.44 -31.25
C TRP A 223 -8.66 -3.72 -30.43
N ARG A 224 -8.49 -3.56 -29.11
CA ARG A 224 -9.43 -2.79 -28.26
C ARG A 224 -9.37 -1.28 -28.49
N ALA A 225 -8.18 -0.74 -28.75
CA ALA A 225 -7.99 0.67 -29.10
C ALA A 225 -8.56 0.97 -30.51
N LYS A 226 -8.37 0.04 -31.45
CA LYS A 226 -8.88 0.14 -32.82
C LYS A 226 -10.39 -0.12 -32.92
N TYR A 227 -10.92 -1.00 -32.07
CA TYR A 227 -12.34 -1.35 -32.00
C TYR A 227 -12.81 -1.34 -30.54
N PRO A 228 -13.22 -0.18 -30.01
CA PRO A 228 -13.72 -0.09 -28.65
C PRO A 228 -14.97 -0.94 -28.48
N VAL A 229 -15.08 -1.66 -27.35
CA VAL A 229 -16.29 -2.42 -27.02
C VAL A 229 -17.43 -1.41 -26.79
N PRO A 230 -18.60 -1.57 -27.43
CA PRO A 230 -19.73 -0.68 -27.21
C PRO A 230 -20.13 -0.63 -25.73
N PRO A 231 -20.62 0.51 -25.24
CA PRO A 231 -21.04 0.69 -23.85
C PRO A 231 -22.22 -0.20 -23.45
#